data_AF-A0A0Q9PSK5-F1
#
_entry.id   AF-A0A0Q9PSK5-F1
#
_cell.length_a   1.000
_cell.length_b   1.000
_cell.length_c   1.000
_cell.angle_alpha   90.00
_cell.angle_beta   90.00
_cell.angle_gamma   90.00
#
_symmetry.space_group_name_H-M   'P 1'
#
loop_
_entity.id
_entity.type
_entity.pdbx_description
1 polymer ?
#
loop_
_entity_poly.entity_id
_entity_poly.type
_entity_poly.pdbx_seq_one_letter_code
_entity_poly.pdbx_strand_id
1 'polypeptide(L)' 'MVMQRLVLKEIDLRSTIAYVRDHPAVIKMVQEGKMDLKPFITGRIALEDLVEQGFDTLINRKDTAVKVLVHP' A
#
# COMPACT_ATOMS: atom_id res chain seq x y z
N MET A 1 -4.54 -10.02 -29.65
CA MET A 1 -3.35 -9.20 -29.99
C MET A 1 -2.33 -9.05 -28.84
N VAL A 2 -2.72 -9.17 -27.55
CA VAL A 2 -1.78 -9.05 -26.41
C VAL A 2 -0.84 -10.25 -26.27
N MET A 3 -1.35 -11.48 -26.42
CA MET A 3 -0.56 -12.72 -26.30
C MET A 3 0.64 -12.76 -27.27
N GLN A 4 0.43 -12.36 -28.53
CA GLN A 4 1.50 -12.30 -29.53
C GLN A 4 2.66 -11.38 -29.11
N ARG A 5 2.38 -10.27 -28.41
CA ARG A 5 3.42 -9.36 -27.93
C ARG A 5 4.22 -9.93 -26.77
N LEU A 6 3.59 -10.72 -25.90
CA LEU A 6 4.29 -11.41 -24.81
C LEU A 6 5.27 -12.45 -25.37
N VAL A 7 4.82 -13.24 -26.35
CA VAL A 7 5.61 -14.30 -26.97
C VAL A 7 6.78 -13.75 -27.80
N LEU A 8 6.51 -12.84 -28.73
CA LEU A 8 7.54 -12.36 -29.67
C LEU A 8 8.64 -11.50 -29.03
N LYS A 9 8.41 -11.03 -27.80
CA LYS A 9 9.37 -10.24 -27.02
C LYS A 9 9.85 -10.96 -25.77
N GLU A 10 9.46 -12.21 -25.56
CA GLU A 10 9.81 -13.01 -24.38
C GLU A 10 9.52 -12.27 -23.05
N ILE A 11 8.34 -11.63 -22.97
CA ILE A 11 7.96 -10.87 -21.78
C ILE A 11 7.50 -11.83 -20.68
N ASP A 12 8.18 -11.76 -19.53
CA ASP A 12 7.76 -12.44 -18.30
C ASP A 12 6.54 -11.78 -17.66
N LEU A 13 5.44 -12.52 -17.54
CA LEU A 13 4.27 -12.12 -16.76
C LEU A 13 4.29 -12.83 -15.39
N ARG A 14 4.46 -12.06 -14.31
CA ARG A 14 4.46 -12.58 -12.93
C ARG A 14 3.29 -12.02 -12.13
N SER A 15 2.60 -12.89 -11.41
CA SER A 15 1.54 -12.52 -10.45
C SER A 15 2.12 -12.39 -9.04
N THR A 16 1.54 -11.51 -8.23
CA THR A 16 1.82 -11.41 -6.79
C THR A 16 0.51 -11.31 -6.01
N ILE A 17 0.47 -11.89 -4.82
CA ILE A 17 -0.63 -11.74 -3.88
C ILE A 17 -0.02 -11.59 -2.48
N ALA A 18 -0.25 -10.43 -1.88
CA ALA A 18 0.35 -10.06 -0.60
C ALA A 18 1.88 -10.31 -0.57
N TYR A 19 2.35 -11.11 0.39
CA TYR A 19 3.75 -11.19 0.78
C TYR A 19 4.14 -12.61 1.23
N VAL A 20 5.44 -12.92 1.22
CA VAL A 20 6.00 -14.16 1.81
C VAL A 20 7.40 -13.92 2.36
N ARG A 21 7.56 -13.98 3.69
CA ARG A 21 8.86 -13.89 4.39
C ARG A 21 9.71 -12.64 4.07
N ASP A 22 9.09 -11.54 3.64
CA ASP A 22 9.73 -10.27 3.26
C ASP A 22 9.71 -9.20 4.38
N HIS A 23 8.80 -9.31 5.35
CA HIS A 23 8.67 -8.36 6.46
C HIS A 23 10.00 -7.99 7.14
N PRO A 24 10.91 -8.93 7.50
CA PRO A 24 12.16 -8.55 8.15
C PRO A 24 13.03 -7.63 7.28
N ALA A 25 13.04 -7.85 5.97
CA ALA A 25 13.79 -7.02 5.04
C ALA A 25 13.19 -5.61 4.93
N VAL A 26 11.86 -5.51 4.83
CA VAL A 26 11.15 -4.22 4.76
C VAL A 26 11.32 -3.42 6.05
N ILE A 27 11.20 -4.07 7.22
CA ILE A 27 11.44 -3.42 8.52
C ILE A 27 12.86 -2.87 8.61
N LYS A 28 13.86 -3.68 8.21
CA LYS A 28 15.26 -3.24 8.18
C LYS A 28 15.46 -2.04 7.26
N MET A 29 14.85 -2.02 6.08
CA MET A 29 14.92 -0.87 5.16
C MET A 29 14.36 0.41 5.80
N VAL A 30 13.23 0.32 6.51
CA VAL A 30 12.64 1.46 7.22
C VAL A 30 13.55 1.94 8.35
N GLN A 31 14.11 1.03 9.14
CA GLN A 31 15.05 1.35 10.21
C GLN A 31 16.34 2.01 9.69
N GLU A 32 16.84 1.56 8.53
CA GLU A 32 18.00 2.13 7.85
C GLU A 32 17.70 3.46 7.12
N GLY A 33 16.46 3.96 7.19
CA GLY A 33 16.05 5.20 6.52
C GLY A 33 15.99 5.10 4.99
N LYS A 34 16.07 3.88 4.43
CA LYS A 34 15.96 3.64 2.98
C LYS A 34 14.54 3.81 2.46
N MET A 35 13.56 3.89 3.37
CA MET A 35 12.16 4.13 3.07
C MET A 35 11.54 5.02 4.14
N ASP A 36 11.12 6.23 3.77
CA ASP A 36 10.35 7.10 4.65
C ASP A 36 8.86 6.78 4.50
N LEU A 37 8.24 6.28 5.57
CA LEU A 37 6.83 5.94 5.60
C LEU A 37 5.92 7.15 5.88
N LYS A 38 6.46 8.26 6.38
CA LYS A 38 5.66 9.42 6.80
C LYS A 38 4.78 10.01 5.68
N PRO A 39 5.25 10.15 4.43
CA PRO A 39 4.44 10.74 3.36
C PRO A 39 3.20 9.93 2.99
N PHE A 40 3.18 8.63 3.29
CA PHE A 40 2.04 7.77 3.00
C PHE A 40 0.91 7.92 4.04
N ILE A 41 1.22 8.45 5.23
CA ILE A 41 0.25 8.58 6.32
C ILE A 41 -0.50 9.90 6.15
N THR A 42 -1.70 9.83 5.59
CA THR A 42 -2.56 10.98 5.29
C THR A 42 -3.61 11.25 6.37
N GLY A 43 -3.75 10.36 7.36
CA GLY A 43 -4.67 10.55 8.48
C GLY A 43 -4.24 9.80 9.74
N ARG A 44 -4.57 10.36 10.89
CA ARG A 44 -4.48 9.72 12.21
C ARG A 44 -5.78 10.01 12.94
N ILE A 45 -6.48 8.98 13.37
CA ILE A 45 -7.81 9.08 13.98
C ILE A 45 -7.88 8.25 15.26
N ALA A 46 -8.82 8.58 16.15
CA ALA A 46 -9.15 7.76 17.29
C ALA A 46 -10.04 6.57 16.85
N LEU A 47 -10.18 5.54 17.70
CA LEU A 47 -10.95 4.35 17.37
C LEU A 47 -12.44 4.66 17.17
N GLU A 48 -12.99 5.63 17.89
CA GLU A 48 -14.38 6.06 17.79
C GLU A 48 -14.72 6.61 16.39
N ASP A 49 -13.71 7.14 15.69
CA ASP A 49 -13.84 7.76 14.37
C ASP A 49 -13.63 6.78 13.22
N LEU A 50 -13.44 5.48 13.50
CA LEU A 50 -13.06 4.46 12.52
C LEU A 50 -13.96 4.41 11.28
N VAL A 51 -15.27 4.58 11.48
CA VAL A 51 -16.24 4.52 10.39
C VAL A 51 -16.21 5.80 9.57
N GLU A 52 -16.52 6.94 10.19
CA GLU A 52 -16.69 8.22 9.50
C GLU A 52 -15.38 8.78 8.93
N GLN A 53 -14.30 8.73 9.72
CA GLN A 53 -13.00 9.31 9.32
C GLN A 53 -12.01 8.27 8.78
N GLY A 54 -12.28 6.98 8.96
CA GLY A 54 -11.50 5.89 8.39
C GLY A 54 -12.11 5.37 7.08
N PHE A 55 -13.11 4.50 7.19
CA PHE A 55 -13.70 3.80 6.04
C PHE A 55 -14.37 4.75 5.05
N ASP A 56 -15.26 5.65 5.52
CA ASP A 56 -15.99 6.55 4.62
C ASP A 56 -15.07 7.51 3.88
N THR A 57 -13.99 7.93 4.52
CA THR A 57 -12.94 8.73 3.88
C THR A 57 -12.27 7.95 2.75
N LEU A 58 -11.91 6.69 2.96
CA LEU A 58 -11.27 5.86 1.93
C LEU A 58 -12.23 5.50 0.77
N ILE A 59 -13.54 5.40 1.04
CA ILE A 59 -14.56 5.13 0.02
C ILE A 59 -14.81 6.37 -0.83
N ASN A 60 -14.94 7.55 -0.21
CA ASN A 60 -15.46 8.74 -0.87
C ASN A 60 -14.39 9.78 -1.28
N ARG A 61 -13.15 9.67 -0.77
CA ARG A 61 -12.06 10.65 -1.01
C ARG A 61 -10.77 9.99 -1.51
N LYS A 62 -10.90 9.19 -2.57
CA LYS A 62 -9.86 8.28 -3.10
C LYS A 62 -8.61 8.99 -3.64
N ASP A 63 -8.72 10.25 -3.98
CA ASP A 63 -7.69 11.11 -4.54
C ASP A 63 -6.83 11.81 -3.47
N THR A 64 -7.33 11.91 -2.23
CA THR A 64 -6.66 12.63 -1.14
C THR A 64 -6.21 11.74 0.01
N ALA A 65 -6.78 10.55 0.16
CA ALA A 65 -6.44 9.62 1.24
C ALA A 65 -5.61 8.41 0.75
N VAL A 66 -4.47 8.17 1.40
CA VAL A 66 -3.55 7.05 1.09
C VAL A 66 -3.55 6.02 2.24
N LYS A 67 -3.19 6.44 3.45
CA LYS A 67 -3.18 5.58 4.65
C LYS A 67 -3.65 6.37 5.87
N VAL A 68 -4.67 5.85 6.54
CA VAL A 68 -5.14 6.33 7.83
C VAL A 68 -4.66 5.37 8.92
N LEU A 69 -4.04 5.89 9.97
CA LEU A 69 -3.69 5.12 11.16
C LEU A 69 -4.75 5.36 12.24
N VAL A 70 -5.14 4.28 12.92
CA VAL A 70 -6.12 4.32 14.01
C VAL A 70 -5.37 4.13 15.31
N HIS A 71 -5.57 5.03 16.26
CA HIS A 71 -5.09 4.88 17.63
C HIS A 71 -6.18 4.20 18.47
N PRO A 72 -5.87 3.09 19.18
CA PRO A 72 -6.81 2.40 20.05
C PRO A 72 -7.31 3.26 21.22
#